data_AF-I4HZ51-F1
#
_entry.id   AF-I4HZ51-F1
#
_cell.length_a   1.000
_cell.length_b   1.000
_cell.length_c   1.000
_cell.angle_alpha   90.00
_cell.angle_beta   90.00
_cell.angle_gamma   90.00
#
_symmetry.space_group_name_H-M   'P 1'
#
loop_
_entity.id
_entity.type
_entity.pdbx_description
1 polymer ?
#
loop_
_entity_poly.entity_id
_entity_poly.type
_entity_poly.pdbx_seq_one_letter_code
_entity_poly.pdbx_strand_id
1 'polypeptide(L)' 'MVTICPNKPAKTETMAKLKNSWLNPRKHTYFTRNEKTGKKIKVTQELPSFKALGKDGLCRLLFYETRLLYQLLTHNLVK' A
#
# COMPACT_ATOMS: atom_id res chain seq x y z
N MET A 1 -2.92 0.22 29.37
CA MET A 1 -1.73 0.89 28.80
C MET A 1 -1.99 1.14 27.33
N VAL A 2 -2.16 2.41 26.93
CA VAL A 2 -2.29 2.80 25.51
C VAL A 2 -0.88 2.86 24.94
N THR A 3 -0.52 1.90 24.10
CA THR A 3 0.72 1.95 23.32
C THR A 3 0.58 3.07 22.29
N ILE A 4 1.07 4.26 22.63
CA ILE A 4 1.31 5.33 21.66
C ILE A 4 2.33 4.79 20.66
N CYS A 5 1.92 4.61 19.39
CA CYS A 5 2.80 4.13 18.32
C CYS A 5 4.13 4.92 18.32
N PRO A 6 5.28 4.30 18.68
CA PRO A 6 6.52 5.02 18.91
C PRO A 6 7.23 5.46 17.62
N ASN A 7 6.73 5.03 16.44
CA ASN A 7 7.32 5.31 15.13
C ASN A 7 6.32 6.03 14.22
N LYS A 8 5.87 7.23 14.63
CA LYS A 8 5.24 8.13 13.66
C LYS A 8 6.36 8.76 12.84
N PRO A 9 6.43 8.53 11.51
CA PRO A 9 7.44 9.18 10.68
C PRO A 9 7.27 10.69 10.79
N ALA A 10 8.39 11.42 10.82
CA ALA A 10 8.36 12.87 10.83
C ALA A 10 7.59 13.37 9.58
N LYS A 11 6.82 14.46 9.74
CA LYS A 11 6.02 15.06 8.64
C LYS A 11 6.86 15.27 7.36
N THR A 12 8.13 15.63 7.54
CA THR A 12 9.14 15.81 6.48
C THR A 12 9.45 14.52 5.72
N GLU A 13 9.62 13.41 6.44
CA GLU A 13 9.91 12.09 5.87
C GLU A 13 8.71 11.56 5.06
N THR A 14 7.49 11.73 5.59
CA THR A 14 6.26 11.37 4.88
C THR A 14 6.13 12.15 3.58
N MET A 15 6.38 13.46 3.64
CA MET A 15 6.30 14.34 2.46
C MET A 15 7.37 13.97 1.41
N ALA A 16 8.58 13.65 1.84
CA ALA A 16 9.67 13.22 0.95
C ALA A 16 9.32 11.90 0.23
N LYS A 17 8.80 10.91 0.96
CA LYS A 17 8.34 9.63 0.39
C LYS A 17 7.19 9.81 -0.60
N LEU A 18 6.25 10.71 -0.29
CA LEU A 18 5.15 11.05 -1.19
C LEU A 18 5.66 11.71 -2.47
N LYS A 19 6.55 12.71 -2.35
CA LYS A 19 7.16 13.39 -3.50
C LYS A 19 7.93 12.42 -4.40
N ASN A 20 8.67 11.50 -3.79
CA ASN A 20 9.38 10.46 -4.54
C ASN A 20 8.41 9.54 -5.29
N SER A 21 7.37 9.06 -4.60
CA SER A 21 6.29 8.25 -5.16
C SER A 21 5.49 8.96 -6.26
N TRP A 22 5.47 10.29 -6.19
CA TRP A 22 4.78 11.13 -7.16
C TRP A 22 5.48 11.16 -8.51
N LEU A 23 6.80 11.28 -8.48
CA LEU A 23 7.63 11.43 -9.68
C LEU A 23 8.12 10.09 -10.24
N ASN A 24 8.44 9.14 -9.36
CA ASN A 24 9.13 7.91 -9.75
C ASN A 24 8.19 6.69 -9.73
N PRO A 25 8.43 5.69 -10.61
CA PRO A 25 7.81 4.38 -10.50
C PRO A 25 8.09 3.75 -9.13
N ARG A 26 7.18 2.88 -8.69
CA ARG A 26 7.19 2.31 -7.34
C ARG A 26 7.25 0.80 -7.41
N LYS A 27 8.09 0.18 -6.60
CA LYS A 27 8.12 -1.28 -6.47
C LYS A 27 7.09 -1.71 -5.44
N HIS A 28 6.07 -2.43 -5.88
CA HIS A 28 5.10 -3.06 -5.00
C HIS A 28 5.45 -4.54 -4.86
N THR A 29 5.66 -4.97 -3.62
CA THR A 29 5.93 -6.37 -3.32
C THR A 29 4.77 -6.95 -2.53
N TYR A 30 4.20 -8.04 -3.03
CA TYR A 30 3.18 -8.80 -2.30
C TYR A 30 3.52 -10.29 -2.30
N PHE A 31 2.87 -11.03 -1.40
CA PHE A 31 2.98 -12.47 -1.38
C PHE A 31 1.71 -13.08 -1.94
N THR A 32 1.87 -14.03 -2.85
CA THR A 32 0.77 -14.85 -3.35
C THR A 32 1.11 -16.33 -3.14
N ARG A 33 0.12 -17.20 -3.32
CA ARG A 33 0.31 -18.65 -3.26
C ARG A 33 0.45 -19.17 -4.68
N ASN A 34 1.53 -19.90 -4.96
CA ASN A 34 1.71 -20.55 -6.24
C ASN A 34 0.65 -21.65 -6.39
N GLU A 35 -0.24 -21.54 -7.38
CA GLU A 35 -1.39 -22.44 -7.56
C GLU A 35 -0.99 -23.91 -7.74
N LYS A 36 0.18 -24.18 -8.35
CA LYS A 36 0.65 -25.54 -8.63
C LYS A 36 1.34 -26.19 -7.44
N THR A 37 2.00 -25.41 -6.60
CA THR A 37 2.85 -25.93 -5.52
C THR A 37 2.35 -25.61 -4.11
N GLY A 38 1.32 -24.75 -3.99
CA GLY A 38 0.80 -24.27 -2.72
C GLY A 38 1.79 -23.42 -1.90
N LYS A 39 2.99 -23.16 -2.41
CA LYS A 39 4.04 -22.41 -1.70
C LYS A 39 3.78 -20.91 -1.79
N LYS A 40 4.08 -20.18 -0.71
CA LYS A 40 4.03 -18.72 -0.68
C LYS A 40 5.21 -18.16 -1.48
N ILE A 41 4.93 -17.42 -2.54
CA ILE A 41 5.92 -16.78 -3.40
C ILE A 41 5.85 -15.26 -3.25
N LYS A 42 7.00 -14.60 -3.33
CA LYS A 42 7.12 -13.14 -3.29
C LYS A 42 7.08 -12.63 -4.73
N VAL A 43 6.10 -11.78 -5.04
CA VAL A 43 5.96 -11.14 -6.35
C VAL A 43 6.33 -9.68 -6.19
N THR A 44 7.24 -9.19 -7.03
CA THR A 44 7.61 -7.78 -7.09
C THR A 44 7.14 -7.23 -8.43
N GLN A 45 6.30 -6.20 -8.40
CA GLN A 45 5.77 -5.53 -9.57
C GLN A 45 6.19 -4.06 -9.55
N GLU A 46 6.51 -3.50 -10.72
CA GLU A 46 6.67 -2.07 -10.88
C GLU A 46 5.32 -1.42 -11.17
N LEU A 47 4.94 -0.48 -10.30
CA LEU A 47 3.77 0.36 -10.43
C LEU A 47 4.18 1.72 -11.00
N PRO A 48 3.30 2.35 -11.80
CA PRO A 48 3.53 3.70 -12.28
C PRO A 48 3.63 4.71 -11.14
N SER A 49 4.31 5.82 -11.44
CA SER A 49 4.32 7.00 -10.57
C SER A 49 2.91 7.56 -10.41
N PHE A 50 2.64 8.28 -9.31
CA PHE A 50 1.32 8.90 -9.15
C PHE A 50 1.00 9.90 -10.25
N LYS A 51 2.01 10.63 -10.76
CA LYS A 51 1.82 11.56 -11.87
C LYS A 51 1.36 10.82 -13.14
N ALA A 52 1.89 9.63 -13.42
CA ALA A 52 1.53 8.84 -14.59
C ALA A 52 0.15 8.17 -14.50
N LEU A 53 -0.40 7.99 -13.29
CA LEU A 53 -1.73 7.42 -13.09
C LEU A 53 -2.87 8.36 -13.51
N GLY A 54 -2.62 9.67 -13.55
CA GLY A 54 -3.66 10.67 -13.80
C GLY A 54 -4.72 10.73 -12.69
N LYS A 55 -5.73 11.59 -12.87
CA LYS A 55 -6.78 11.82 -11.87
C LYS A 55 -7.59 10.56 -11.58
N ASP A 56 -8.04 9.87 -12.63
CA ASP A 56 -8.91 8.70 -12.48
C ASP A 56 -8.15 7.50 -11.88
N GLY A 57 -6.89 7.30 -12.29
CA GLY A 57 -6.04 6.26 -11.72
C GLY A 57 -5.74 6.50 -10.24
N LEU A 58 -5.53 7.76 -9.85
CA LEU A 58 -5.37 8.14 -8.44
C LEU A 58 -6.63 7.89 -7.62
N CYS A 59 -7.80 8.28 -8.13
CA CYS A 59 -9.07 8.03 -7.45
C CYS A 59 -9.34 6.53 -7.27
N ARG A 60 -9.10 5.72 -8.30
CA ARG A 60 -9.24 4.25 -8.23
C ARG A 60 -8.27 3.64 -7.22
N LEU A 61 -7.03 4.12 -7.17
CA LEU A 61 -6.05 3.64 -6.21
C LEU A 61 -6.47 3.97 -4.77
N LEU A 62 -6.89 5.21 -4.50
CA LEU A 62 -7.40 5.62 -3.19
C LEU A 62 -8.61 4.78 -2.77
N PHE A 63 -9.54 4.52 -3.69
CA PHE A 63 -10.69 3.67 -3.42
C PHE A 63 -10.28 2.23 -3.09
N TYR A 64 -9.31 1.67 -3.83
CA TYR A 64 -8.83 0.32 -3.58
C TYR A 64 -8.16 0.18 -2.21
N GLU A 65 -7.27 1.11 -1.86
CA GLU A 65 -6.56 1.12 -0.58
C GLU A 65 -7.53 1.32 0.61
N THR A 66 -8.49 2.23 0.48
CA THR A 66 -9.51 2.44 1.52
C THR A 66 -10.42 1.22 1.69
N ARG A 67 -10.78 0.54 0.60
CA ARG A 67 -11.53 -0.71 0.66
C ARG A 67 -10.75 -1.83 1.36
N LEU A 68 -9.46 -1.98 1.06
CA LEU A 68 -8.59 -2.95 1.73
C LEU A 68 -8.47 -2.66 3.22
N LEU A 69 -8.25 -1.39 3.58
CA LEU A 69 -8.18 -0.98 4.97
C LEU A 69 -9.49 -1.29 5.71
N TYR A 70 -10.64 -1.00 5.09
CA TYR A 70 -11.94 -1.32 5.64
C TYR A 70 -12.15 -2.83 5.83
N GLN A 71 -11.76 -3.65 4.85
CA GLN A 71 -11.82 -5.11 4.98
C GLN A 71 -10.94 -5.62 6.12
N LEU A 72 -9.71 -5.10 6.26
CA LEU A 72 -8.81 -5.44 7.35
C LEU A 72 -9.40 -5.04 8.71
N LEU A 73 -9.92 -3.82 8.82
CA LEU A 73 -10.58 -3.35 10.05
C LEU A 73 -11.77 -4.24 10.40
N THR A 74 -12.63 -4.55 9.41
CA THR A 74 -13.81 -5.38 9.62
C THR A 74 -13.43 -6.79 10.06
N HIS A 75 -12.43 -7.43 9.43
CA HIS A 75 -11.95 -8.75 9.83
C HIS A 75 -11.35 -8.76 11.26
N ASN A 76 -10.73 -7.67 11.69
CA ASN A 76 -10.15 -7.59 13.04
C ASN A 76 -11.17 -7.21 14.12
N LEU A 77 -12.25 -6.50 13.76
CA LEU A 77 -13.32 -6.08 14.66
C LEU A 77 -14.43 -7.12 14.79
N VAL A 78 -14.74 -7.84 13.71
CA VAL A 78 -15.65 -9.00 13.73
C VAL A 78 -14.85 -10.20 14.20
N LYS A 79 -14.67 -10.28 15.52
CA LYS A 79 -14.13 -11.44 16.23
C LYS A 79 -15.25 -12.13 17.00
#